data_AF-A0A660SM46-F1
#
_entry.id   AF-A0A660SM46-F1
#
_cell.length_a   1.000
_cell.length_b   1.000
_cell.length_c   1.000
_cell.angle_alpha   90.00
_cell.angle_beta   90.00
_cell.angle_gamma   90.00
#
_symmetry.space_group_name_H-M   'P 1'
#
loop_
_entity.id
_entity.type
_entity.pdbx_description
1 polymer ?
#
loop_
_entity_poly.entity_id
_entity_poly.type
_entity_poly.pdbx_seq_one_letter_code
_entity_poly.pdbx_strand_id
1 'polypeptide(L)' 'MGFITHIDDTNLTELIFFINNFKKTGKLEIIIFGMNGVVYFDNGRIYHAVFKNKSGPEALY' A
#
# COMPACT_ATOMS: atom_id res chain seq x y z
N MET A 1 6.06 -14.74 -13.74
CA MET A 1 7.28 -13.93 -13.56
C MET A 1 6.84 -12.51 -13.30
N GLY A 2 7.06 -11.99 -12.09
CA GLY A 2 6.85 -10.58 -11.78
C GLY A 2 8.20 -9.86 -11.82
N PHE A 3 8.23 -8.66 -12.40
CA PHE A 3 9.40 -7.79 -12.27
C PHE A 3 9.55 -7.39 -10.81
N ILE A 4 10.72 -7.63 -10.22
CA ILE A 4 11.08 -7.09 -8.92
C ILE A 4 11.74 -5.74 -9.19
N THR A 5 11.07 -4.66 -8.79
CA THR A 5 11.56 -3.29 -8.92
C THR A 5 11.81 -2.73 -7.52
N HIS A 6 12.95 -2.07 -7.35
CA HIS A 6 13.26 -1.29 -6.16
C HIS A 6 13.02 0.19 -6.48
N ILE A 7 12.35 0.92 -5.59
CA ILE A 7 12.15 2.37 -5.72
C ILE A 7 12.72 2.99 -4.45
N ASP A 8 13.86 3.66 -4.60
CA ASP A 8 14.47 4.47 -3.55
C ASP A 8 13.79 5.85 -3.51
N ASP A 9 13.56 6.38 -2.31
CA ASP A 9 13.03 7.74 -2.07
C ASP A 9 11.59 7.99 -2.59
N THR A 10 10.68 7.03 -2.38
CA THR A 10 9.24 7.24 -2.62
C THR A 10 8.48 7.37 -1.30
N ASN A 11 7.45 8.22 -1.29
CA ASN A 11 6.54 8.28 -0.17
C ASN A 11 5.32 7.37 -0.41
N LEU A 12 4.73 6.86 0.67
CA LEU A 12 3.58 5.95 0.60
C LEU A 12 2.38 6.61 -0.13
N THR A 13 2.20 7.91 0.05
CA THR A 13 1.10 8.67 -0.55
C THR A 13 1.15 8.67 -2.08
N GLU A 14 2.34 8.84 -2.66
CA GLU A 14 2.59 8.79 -4.11
C GLU A 14 2.29 7.41 -4.66
N LEU A 15 2.77 6.34 -4.00
CA LEU A 15 2.46 4.97 -4.39
C LEU A 15 0.95 4.70 -4.39
N ILE A 16 0.26 5.10 -3.32
CA ILE A 16 -1.20 5.00 -3.22
C ILE A 16 -1.88 5.77 -4.35
N PHE A 17 -1.41 6.99 -4.64
CA PHE A 17 -1.95 7.82 -5.72
C PHE A 17 -1.79 7.14 -7.08
N PHE A 18 -0.62 6.58 -7.39
CA PHE A 18 -0.40 5.86 -8.65
C PHE A 18 -1.30 4.63 -8.77
N ILE A 19 -1.40 3.82 -7.71
CA ILE A 19 -2.26 2.63 -7.69
C ILE A 19 -3.73 3.02 -7.93
N ASN A 20 -4.18 4.11 -7.33
CA ASN A 20 -5.52 4.67 -7.53
C ASN A 20 -5.72 5.15 -8.97
N ASN A 21 -4.81 5.99 -9.50
CA ASN A 21 -4.91 6.56 -10.84
C ASN A 21 -4.96 5.48 -11.93
N PHE A 22 -4.14 4.44 -11.81
CA PHE A 22 -4.13 3.31 -12.74
C PHE A 22 -5.22 2.26 -12.46
N LYS A 23 -6.07 2.50 -11.46
CA LYS A 23 -7.18 1.61 -11.07
C LYS A 23 -6.74 0.17 -10.86
N LYS A 24 -5.56 -0.03 -10.26
CA LYS A 24 -5.03 -1.38 -10.04
C LYS A 24 -5.73 -2.06 -8.88
N THR A 25 -5.89 -3.38 -8.98
CA THR A 25 -6.29 -4.26 -7.88
C THR A 25 -5.06 -5.00 -7.42
N GLY A 26 -4.83 -5.07 -6.10
CA GLY A 26 -3.64 -5.70 -5.57
C GLY A 26 -3.40 -5.42 -4.10
N LYS A 27 -2.19 -5.74 -3.66
CA LYS A 27 -1.73 -5.62 -2.28
C LYS A 27 -0.39 -4.89 -2.27
N LEU A 28 -0.29 -3.85 -1.45
CA LEU A 28 0.96 -3.16 -1.15
C LEU A 28 1.42 -3.59 0.24
N GLU A 29 2.57 -4.26 0.33
CA GLU A 29 3.23 -4.57 1.60
C GLU A 29 4.22 -3.46 1.92
N ILE A 30 4.19 -3.01 3.16
CA ILE A 30 4.99 -1.88 3.64
C ILE A 30 5.76 -2.37 4.86
N ILE A 31 7.08 -2.18 4.87
CA ILE A 31 7.93 -2.55 6.01
C ILE A 31 8.60 -1.28 6.52
N ILE A 32 8.20 -0.82 7.70
CA ILE A 32 8.73 0.40 8.32
C ILE A 32 9.22 0.07 9.73
N PHE A 33 10.51 0.32 10.00
CA PHE A 33 11.15 0.03 11.29
C PHE A 33 10.90 -1.42 11.80
N GLY A 34 10.91 -2.40 10.89
CA GLY A 34 10.65 -3.80 11.21
C GLY A 34 9.17 -4.15 11.45
N MET A 35 8.26 -3.21 11.25
CA MET A 35 6.81 -3.43 11.34
C MET A 35 6.21 -3.60 9.96
N ASN A 36 5.38 -4.63 9.81
CA ASN A 36 4.68 -4.92 8.57
C ASN A 36 3.33 -4.21 8.54
N GLY A 37 3.07 -3.53 7.44
CA GLY A 37 1.78 -3.00 7.04
C GLY A 37 1.35 -3.61 5.72
N VAL A 38 0.04 -3.63 5.50
CA VAL A 38 -0.52 -4.07 4.24
C VAL A 38 -1.71 -3.19 3.86
N VAL A 39 -1.74 -2.77 2.61
CA VAL A 39 -2.88 -2.04 2.02
C VAL A 39 -3.42 -2.84 0.85
N TYR A 40 -4.72 -3.07 0.86
CA TYR A 40 -5.43 -3.81 -0.17
C TYR A 40 -6.25 -2.84 -1.02
N PHE A 41 -6.12 -3.00 -2.33
CA PHE A 41 -6.75 -2.17 -3.33
C PHE A 41 -7.66 -3.01 -4.21
N ASP A 42 -8.82 -2.46 -4.54
CA ASP A 42 -9.71 -2.97 -5.57
C ASP A 42 -10.10 -1.83 -6.51
N ASN A 43 -9.75 -1.97 -7.79
CA ASN A 43 -10.02 -0.97 -8.84
C ASN A 43 -9.55 0.45 -8.45
N GLY A 44 -8.37 0.54 -7.84
CA GLY A 44 -7.78 1.79 -7.35
C GLY A 44 -8.32 2.30 -6.00
N ARG A 45 -9.34 1.65 -5.42
CA ARG A 45 -9.89 2.03 -4.11
C ARG A 45 -9.27 1.20 -3.00
N ILE A 46 -8.90 1.84 -1.91
CA ILE A 46 -8.48 1.15 -0.70
C ILE A 46 -9.73 0.60 -0.01
N TYR A 47 -9.85 -0.73 0.07
CA TYR A 47 -10.98 -1.35 0.77
C TYR A 47 -10.56 -1.91 2.14
N HIS A 48 -9.27 -2.18 2.34
CA HIS A 48 -8.75 -2.65 3.60
C HIS A 48 -7.28 -2.24 3.78
N ALA A 49 -6.90 -1.91 5.01
CA ALA A 49 -5.52 -1.65 5.37
C ALA A 49 -5.27 -2.15 6.80
N VAL A 50 -4.06 -2.63 7.06
CA VAL A 50 -3.64 -3.10 8.38
C VAL A 50 -2.23 -2.57 8.63
N PHE A 51 -2.04 -1.95 9.79
CA PHE A 51 -0.74 -1.51 10.24
C PHE A 51 -0.70 -1.55 11.76
N LYS A 52 0.29 -2.27 12.33
CA LYS A 52 0.35 -2.58 13.76
C LYS A 52 -0.96 -3.23 14.24
N ASN A 53 -1.62 -2.62 15.23
CA ASN A 53 -2.90 -3.06 15.79
C ASN A 53 -4.11 -2.29 15.21
N LYS A 54 -3.91 -1.49 14.16
CA LYS A 54 -5.00 -0.77 13.50
C LYS A 54 -5.44 -1.52 12.25
N SER A 55 -6.75 -1.53 12.00
CA SER A 55 -7.36 -2.09 10.80
C SER A 55 -8.35 -1.09 10.19
N GLY A 56 -8.47 -1.08 8.86
CA GLY A 56 -9.34 -0.16 8.13
C GLY A 56 -8.64 1.15 7.76
N PRO A 57 -9.39 2.22 7.42
CA PRO A 57 -8.83 3.50 6.96
C PRO A 57 -7.84 4.12 7.96
N GLU A 58 -8.02 3.82 9.25
CA GLU A 58 -7.19 4.31 10.35
C GLU A 58 -5.76 3.76 10.33
N ALA A 59 -5.53 2.65 9.63
CA ALA A 59 -4.21 2.06 9.44
C ALA A 59 -3.34 2.83 8.43
N LEU A 60 -3.92 3.79 7.70
CA LEU A 60 -3.20 4.65 6.74
C LEU A 60 -2.60 5.90 7.39
N TYR A 61 -2.92 6.17 8.68
CA TYR A 61 -2.47 7.33 9.45
C TYR A 61 -1.58 6.94 10.65
#